data_AF-A0A958XJM2-F1
#
_entry.id   AF-A0A958XJM2-F1
#
_cell.length_a   1.000
_cell.length_b   1.000
_cell.length_c   1.000
_cell.angle_alpha   90.00
_cell.angle_beta   90.00
_cell.angle_gamma   90.00
#
_symmetry.space_group_name_H-M   'P 1'
#
loop_
_entity.id
_entity.type
_entity.pdbx_description
1 polymer ?
#
loop_
_entity_poly.entity_id
_entity_poly.type
_entity_poly.pdbx_seq_one_letter_code
_entity_poly.pdbx_strand_id
1 'polypeptide(L)'
;MKIASPIHIAAVCCLLFFTKQGIAQQDSIVLSYAAFIENILQYHPVARQAALQNDFAAVEKLAAKGRFDPQLAADWNDKYFDKKHYYRIFNAGFQIPTWYGLTLNGSYENTDGVYLNPENTTTNMGLWTLGVEANLLQGLLIDERRAAVQQARVFQQAAANEQKRMLNELLFAASLAYVNWQAAFNTQRIIEESMVLAREYLSATRESFFNGDKPAIDTLEAFMIVQDRQLRLQANAIDLVKTRQHLENFLWYE
;
A
#
# COMPACT_ATOMS: atom_id res chain seq x y z
N MET A 1 -33.37 -50.28 69.61
CA MET A 1 -33.13 -49.63 70.93
C MET A 1 -31.95 -48.67 70.78
N LYS A 2 -32.19 -47.37 71.02
CA LYS A 2 -31.23 -46.23 71.17
C LYS A 2 -30.35 -45.88 69.95
N ILE A 3 -30.71 -44.86 69.16
CA ILE A 3 -30.53 -43.39 69.30
C ILE A 3 -29.06 -42.97 69.10
N ALA A 4 -28.80 -42.27 67.97
CA ALA A 4 -28.21 -40.92 67.93
C ALA A 4 -27.72 -40.58 66.49
N SER A 5 -28.35 -39.59 65.86
CA SER A 5 -27.71 -38.70 64.86
C SER A 5 -27.01 -37.56 65.64
N PRO A 6 -26.28 -36.59 65.05
CA PRO A 6 -26.22 -36.19 63.64
C PRO A 6 -24.80 -35.78 63.13
N ILE A 7 -24.73 -35.21 61.91
CA ILE A 7 -23.92 -34.04 61.50
C ILE A 7 -23.02 -34.24 60.24
N HIS A 8 -23.32 -33.40 59.22
CA HIS A 8 -22.56 -32.94 58.04
C HIS A 8 -22.10 -34.01 57.02
N ILE A 9 -22.34 -33.88 55.71
CA ILE A 9 -21.92 -32.78 54.83
C ILE A 9 -22.93 -32.62 53.68
N ALA A 10 -23.48 -31.41 53.58
CA ALA A 10 -24.17 -30.94 52.38
C ALA A 10 -23.13 -30.23 51.50
N ALA A 11 -22.97 -30.69 50.26
CA ALA A 11 -22.27 -29.95 49.21
C ALA A 11 -22.87 -30.33 47.85
N VAL A 12 -24.13 -29.95 47.63
CA VAL A 12 -24.71 -29.94 46.28
C VAL A 12 -24.31 -28.61 45.65
N CYS A 13 -23.32 -28.69 44.76
CA CYS A 13 -22.82 -27.58 43.97
C CYS A 13 -23.90 -27.16 42.96
N CYS A 14 -24.74 -26.19 43.31
CA CYS A 14 -25.61 -25.49 42.37
C CYS A 14 -24.73 -24.64 41.43
N LEU A 15 -24.35 -25.21 40.28
CA LEU A 15 -23.82 -24.48 39.14
C LEU A 15 -24.95 -23.62 38.53
N LEU A 16 -25.05 -22.38 39.00
CA LEU A 16 -25.78 -21.30 38.35
C LEU A 16 -25.07 -20.99 37.02
N PHE A 17 -25.49 -21.65 35.94
CA PHE A 17 -25.24 -21.17 34.57
C PHE A 17 -26.05 -19.89 34.36
N PHE A 18 -25.47 -18.75 34.75
CA PHE A 18 -25.89 -17.45 34.25
C PHE A 18 -25.51 -17.39 32.77
N THR A 19 -26.43 -17.82 31.90
CA THR A 19 -26.36 -17.54 30.47
C THR A 19 -26.48 -16.03 30.30
N LYS A 20 -25.35 -15.33 30.15
CA LYS A 20 -25.35 -13.99 29.59
C LYS A 20 -25.79 -14.12 28.14
N GLN A 21 -27.08 -13.91 27.87
CA GLN A 21 -27.53 -13.54 26.54
C GLN A 21 -26.91 -12.18 26.24
N GLY A 22 -25.77 -12.19 25.53
CA GLY A 22 -25.28 -11.00 24.89
C GLY A 22 -26.30 -10.61 23.83
N ILE A 23 -26.97 -9.48 24.04
CA ILE A 23 -27.63 -8.78 22.94
C ILE A 23 -26.49 -8.33 22.04
N ALA A 24 -26.23 -9.08 20.97
CA ALA A 24 -25.43 -8.57 19.88
C ALA A 24 -26.24 -7.41 19.30
N GLN A 25 -25.85 -6.18 19.63
CA GLN A 25 -26.23 -5.03 18.83
C GLN A 25 -25.67 -5.31 17.45
N GLN A 26 -26.55 -5.71 16.55
CA GLN A 26 -26.30 -5.68 15.14
C GLN A 26 -26.35 -4.19 14.78
N ASP A 27 -25.29 -3.47 15.15
CA ASP A 27 -25.02 -2.16 14.57
C ASP A 27 -24.96 -2.44 13.09
N SER A 28 -26.04 -2.09 12.40
CA SER A 28 -26.07 -2.04 10.96
C SER A 28 -25.08 -0.94 10.59
N ILE A 29 -23.80 -1.30 10.52
CA ILE A 29 -22.75 -0.43 10.00
C ILE A 29 -23.13 -0.20 8.54
N VAL A 30 -23.89 0.86 8.32
CA VAL A 30 -24.17 1.36 6.99
C VAL A 30 -22.83 1.88 6.50
N LEU A 31 -22.22 1.17 5.55
CA LEU A 31 -21.01 1.62 4.90
C LEU A 31 -21.33 2.87 4.09
N SER A 32 -21.14 4.04 4.70
CA SER A 32 -21.29 5.31 4.02
C SER A 32 -20.15 5.50 3.02
N TYR A 33 -20.40 6.24 1.94
CA TYR A 33 -19.37 6.58 0.96
C TYR A 33 -18.17 7.28 1.60
N ALA A 34 -18.41 8.17 2.58
CA ALA A 34 -17.34 8.84 3.30
C ALA A 34 -16.47 7.85 4.10
N ALA A 35 -17.09 6.94 4.84
CA ALA A 35 -16.37 5.91 5.60
C ALA A 35 -15.60 4.94 4.68
N PHE A 36 -16.16 4.62 3.51
CA PHE A 36 -15.51 3.81 2.49
C PHE A 36 -14.23 4.47 1.95
N ILE A 37 -14.30 5.76 1.59
CA ILE A 37 -13.15 6.52 1.11
C ILE A 37 -12.09 6.70 2.20
N GLU A 38 -12.51 6.95 3.44
CA GLU A 38 -11.60 7.04 4.58
C GLU A 38 -10.84 5.73 4.79
N ASN A 39 -11.53 4.58 4.77
CA ASN A 39 -10.89 3.27 4.86
C ASN A 39 -9.83 3.06 3.77
N ILE A 40 -10.15 3.43 2.52
CA ILE A 40 -9.22 3.30 1.39
C ILE A 40 -7.97 4.16 1.62
N LEU A 41 -8.15 5.43 1.99
CA LEU A 41 -7.03 6.35 2.20
C LEU A 41 -6.12 5.90 3.34
N GLN A 42 -6.66 5.26 4.37
CA GLN A 42 -5.89 4.79 5.52
C GLN A 42 -5.20 3.46 5.27
N TYR A 43 -5.89 2.46 4.70
CA TYR A 43 -5.43 1.06 4.74
C TYR A 43 -5.06 0.48 3.38
N HIS A 44 -5.55 1.05 2.28
CA HIS A 44 -5.36 0.44 0.95
C HIS A 44 -3.87 0.41 0.55
N PRO A 45 -3.34 -0.72 0.05
CA PRO A 45 -1.93 -0.86 -0.32
C PRO A 45 -1.45 0.19 -1.33
N VAL A 46 -2.27 0.53 -2.33
CA VAL A 46 -1.93 1.56 -3.32
C VAL A 46 -1.87 2.96 -2.71
N ALA A 47 -2.70 3.27 -1.70
CA ALA A 47 -2.63 4.55 -1.00
C ALA A 47 -1.31 4.66 -0.21
N ARG A 48 -0.91 3.58 0.46
CA ARG A 48 0.40 3.47 1.12
C ARG A 48 1.56 3.59 0.13
N GLN A 49 1.49 2.91 -1.02
CA GLN A 49 2.49 3.01 -2.07
C GLN A 49 2.61 4.43 -2.63
N ALA A 50 1.49 5.13 -2.80
CA ALA A 50 1.48 6.53 -3.24
C ALA A 50 2.19 7.44 -2.22
N ALA A 51 2.00 7.21 -0.92
CA ALA A 51 2.69 7.96 0.13
C ALA A 51 4.22 7.76 0.07
N LEU A 52 4.69 6.54 -0.17
CA LEU A 52 6.12 6.21 -0.26
C LEU A 52 6.86 6.96 -1.38
N GLN A 53 6.17 7.40 -2.44
CA GLN A 53 6.80 8.16 -3.53
C GLN A 53 7.47 9.45 -3.03
N ASN A 54 6.82 10.16 -2.09
CA ASN A 54 7.39 11.36 -1.51
C ASN A 54 8.59 11.04 -0.61
N ASP A 55 8.53 9.93 0.13
CA ASP A 55 9.61 9.49 1.00
C ASP A 55 10.86 9.13 0.17
N PHE A 56 10.67 8.37 -0.91
CA PHE A 56 11.76 8.07 -1.85
C PHE A 56 12.36 9.34 -2.44
N ALA A 57 11.54 10.31 -2.85
CA ALA A 57 12.05 11.55 -3.39
C ALA A 57 12.78 12.42 -2.35
N ALA A 58 12.35 12.38 -1.08
CA ALA A 58 13.04 13.04 0.02
C ALA A 58 14.42 12.41 0.29
N VAL A 59 14.49 11.07 0.29
CA VAL A 59 15.75 10.32 0.44
C VAL A 59 16.68 10.57 -0.73
N GLU A 60 16.19 10.56 -1.97
CA GLU A 60 16.99 10.86 -3.16
C GLU A 60 17.60 12.26 -3.11
N LYS A 61 16.83 13.25 -2.65
CA LYS A 61 17.33 14.61 -2.43
C LYS A 61 18.39 14.67 -1.34
N LEU A 62 18.24 13.90 -0.28
CA LEU A 62 19.23 13.80 0.79
C LEU A 62 20.51 13.14 0.27
N ALA A 63 20.41 12.04 -0.48
CA ALA A 63 21.54 11.38 -1.11
C ALA A 63 22.28 12.30 -2.09
N ALA A 64 21.54 13.06 -2.91
CA ALA A 64 22.11 14.05 -3.81
C ALA A 64 22.87 15.16 -3.07
N LYS A 65 22.37 15.60 -1.91
CA LYS A 65 23.08 16.55 -1.03
C LYS A 65 24.34 15.93 -0.42
N GLY A 66 24.28 14.66 -0.01
CA GLY A 66 25.41 13.94 0.57
C GLY A 66 26.61 13.79 -0.38
N ARG A 67 26.42 13.99 -1.69
CA ARG A 67 27.54 14.10 -2.65
C ARG A 67 28.46 15.29 -2.39
N PHE A 68 28.04 16.25 -1.56
CA PHE A 68 28.85 17.39 -1.13
C PHE A 68 29.48 17.19 0.27
N ASP A 69 29.24 16.05 0.91
CA ASP A 69 29.81 15.76 2.22
C ASP A 69 31.29 15.37 2.10
N PRO A 70 32.12 15.66 3.13
CA PRO A 70 33.48 15.14 3.21
C PRO A 70 33.51 13.62 3.09
N GLN A 71 34.28 13.12 2.12
CA GLN A 71 34.55 11.70 1.98
C GLN A 71 35.88 11.37 2.64
N LEU A 72 35.90 10.34 3.47
CA LEU A 72 37.11 9.69 3.97
C LEU A 72 37.21 8.31 3.34
N ALA A 73 38.39 7.96 2.85
CA ALA A 73 38.66 6.65 2.27
C ALA A 73 39.98 6.12 2.82
N ALA A 74 40.04 4.81 3.05
CA ALA A 74 41.27 4.13 3.41
C ALA A 74 41.31 2.75 2.74
N ASP A 75 42.44 2.46 2.12
CA ASP A 75 42.71 1.24 1.39
C ASP A 75 43.96 0.58 1.97
N TRP A 76 43.88 -0.74 2.20
CA TRP A 76 44.99 -1.56 2.68
C TRP A 76 45.15 -2.77 1.76
N ASN A 77 46.18 -2.73 0.93
CA ASN A 77 46.50 -3.80 0.00
C ASN A 77 47.76 -4.52 0.47
N ASP A 78 47.66 -5.80 0.78
CA ASP A 78 48.76 -6.60 1.32
C ASP A 78 48.83 -7.94 0.61
N LYS A 79 50.03 -8.31 0.14
CA LYS A 79 50.27 -9.58 -0.54
C LYS A 79 51.47 -10.28 0.09
N TYR A 80 51.17 -11.42 0.71
CA TYR A 80 52.17 -12.39 1.15
C TYR A 80 52.11 -13.62 0.25
N PHE A 81 53.24 -14.03 -0.28
CA PHE A 81 53.36 -15.24 -1.09
C PHE A 81 54.75 -15.87 -0.91
N ASP A 82 54.81 -17.20 -0.89
CA ASP A 82 56.06 -17.97 -0.74
C ASP A 82 56.94 -17.49 0.44
N LYS A 83 56.31 -17.28 1.62
CA LYS A 83 56.95 -16.75 2.83
C LYS A 83 57.64 -15.38 2.66
N LYS A 84 57.31 -14.63 1.61
CA LYS A 84 57.82 -13.28 1.34
C LYS A 84 56.67 -12.27 1.35
N HIS A 85 56.94 -11.10 1.91
CA HIS A 85 56.06 -9.94 1.83
C HIS A 85 56.30 -9.24 0.49
N TYR A 86 55.42 -9.48 -0.47
CA TYR A 86 55.60 -8.98 -1.83
C TYR A 86 55.38 -7.47 -1.87
N TYR A 87 54.25 -7.01 -1.34
CA TYR A 87 53.97 -5.60 -1.15
C TYR A 87 52.94 -5.40 -0.05
N ARG A 88 52.99 -4.21 0.53
CA ARG A 88 51.94 -3.58 1.33
C ARG A 88 51.81 -2.14 0.88
N ILE A 89 50.57 -1.74 0.60
CA ILE A 89 50.22 -0.39 0.18
C ILE A 89 49.08 0.04 1.08
N PHE A 90 49.35 1.01 1.95
CA PHE A 90 48.36 1.68 2.76
C PHE A 90 48.13 3.08 2.20
N ASN A 91 46.88 3.38 1.86
CA ASN A 91 46.45 4.69 1.41
C ASN A 91 45.30 5.14 2.31
N ALA A 92 45.38 6.35 2.84
CA ALA A 92 44.27 7.00 3.51
C ALA A 92 44.13 8.41 2.96
N GLY A 93 42.92 8.85 2.69
CA GLY A 93 42.68 10.16 2.12
C GLY A 93 41.33 10.73 2.46
N PHE A 94 41.22 12.03 2.23
CA PHE A 94 39.97 12.76 2.34
C PHE A 94 39.73 13.61 1.10
N GLN A 95 38.46 13.83 0.78
CA GLN A 95 38.02 14.72 -0.28
C GLN A 95 36.84 15.54 0.23
N ILE A 96 36.98 16.87 0.19
CA ILE A 96 35.93 17.82 0.60
C ILE A 96 35.51 18.61 -0.63
N PRO A 97 34.43 18.19 -1.31
CA PRO A 97 33.90 18.93 -2.44
C PRO A 97 33.16 20.19 -1.96
N THR A 98 33.26 21.28 -2.74
CA THR A 98 32.52 22.52 -2.49
C THR A 98 31.51 22.78 -3.60
N TRP A 99 30.47 23.56 -3.29
CA TRP A 99 29.44 23.94 -4.28
C TRP A 99 29.98 24.78 -5.44
N TYR A 100 31.14 25.41 -5.28
CA TYR A 100 31.75 26.31 -6.27
C TYR A 100 32.62 25.58 -7.32
N GLY A 101 32.62 24.24 -7.33
CA GLY A 101 33.43 23.46 -8.28
C GLY A 101 34.90 23.30 -7.87
N LEU A 102 35.24 23.67 -6.64
CA LEU A 102 36.54 23.42 -6.02
C LEU A 102 36.44 22.21 -5.09
N THR A 103 37.48 21.40 -5.03
CA THR A 103 37.57 20.25 -4.14
C THR A 103 38.89 20.29 -3.38
N LEU A 104 38.83 20.28 -2.06
CA LEU A 104 40.02 20.14 -1.22
C LEU A 104 40.32 18.66 -1.04
N ASN A 105 41.54 18.22 -1.36
CA ASN A 105 41.95 16.84 -1.21
C ASN A 105 43.22 16.74 -0.38
N GLY A 106 43.33 15.64 0.37
CA GLY A 106 44.57 15.30 1.06
C GLY A 106 44.67 13.80 1.25
N SER A 107 45.89 13.28 1.19
CA SER A 107 46.14 11.86 1.36
C SER A 107 47.48 11.58 2.04
N TYR A 108 47.55 10.40 2.64
CA TYR A 108 48.72 9.80 3.22
C TYR A 108 48.89 8.41 2.62
N GLU A 109 50.06 8.16 2.03
CA GLU A 109 50.43 6.88 1.44
C GLU A 109 51.67 6.31 2.14
N ASN A 110 51.63 5.04 2.50
CA ASN A 110 52.75 4.30 3.06
C ASN A 110 52.87 2.93 2.40
N THR A 111 54.04 2.65 1.85
CA THR A 111 54.28 1.45 1.05
C THR A 111 55.53 0.72 1.51
N ASP A 112 55.50 -0.61 1.45
CA ASP A 112 56.60 -1.50 1.83
C ASP A 112 56.56 -2.80 1.02
N GLY A 113 57.67 -3.53 0.91
CA GLY A 113 57.71 -4.88 0.36
C GLY A 113 58.81 -5.15 -0.67
N VAL A 114 59.13 -6.43 -0.84
CA VAL A 114 60.29 -6.90 -1.62
C VAL A 114 60.06 -6.82 -3.13
N TYR A 115 58.81 -6.87 -3.58
CA TYR A 115 58.41 -6.83 -4.98
C TYR A 115 57.45 -5.67 -5.27
N LEU A 116 57.61 -4.55 -4.55
CA LEU A 116 56.87 -3.31 -4.80
C LEU A 116 57.30 -2.69 -6.14
N ASN A 117 56.34 -2.19 -6.92
CA ASN A 117 56.64 -1.42 -8.13
C ASN A 117 57.43 -0.16 -7.73
N PRO A 118 58.60 0.13 -8.33
CA PRO A 118 59.40 1.31 -8.01
C PRO A 118 58.63 2.65 -8.02
N GLU A 119 57.61 2.78 -8.86
CA GLU A 119 56.75 3.98 -8.92
C GLU A 119 55.90 4.20 -7.65
N ASN A 120 55.60 3.13 -6.91
CA ASN A 120 54.84 3.19 -5.66
C ASN A 120 55.75 3.31 -4.43
N THR A 121 57.06 3.49 -4.60
CA THR A 121 57.99 3.53 -3.47
C THR A 121 57.85 4.86 -2.73
N THR A 122 57.52 4.79 -1.44
CA THR A 122 57.43 5.97 -0.56
C THR A 122 58.65 6.12 0.34
N THR A 123 58.80 7.29 0.98
CA THR A 123 59.87 7.50 1.97
C THR A 123 59.58 6.77 3.28
N ASN A 124 60.58 6.63 4.18
CA ASN A 124 60.38 6.03 5.51
C ASN A 124 59.31 6.75 6.38
N MET A 125 58.94 7.99 6.04
CA MET A 125 57.88 8.76 6.71
C MET A 125 56.53 8.71 5.97
N GLY A 126 56.44 7.96 4.87
CA GLY A 126 55.32 7.97 3.93
C GLY A 126 55.33 9.16 2.97
N LEU A 127 54.25 9.32 2.20
CA LEU A 127 54.01 10.44 1.29
C LEU A 127 52.74 11.16 1.72
N TRP A 128 52.86 12.47 2.00
CA TRP A 128 51.73 13.34 2.32
C TRP A 128 51.40 14.20 1.11
N THR A 129 50.14 14.21 0.71
CA THR A 129 49.61 15.05 -0.38
C THR A 129 48.55 15.97 0.17
N LEU A 130 48.60 17.25 -0.20
CA LEU A 130 47.55 18.22 0.07
C LEU A 130 47.38 19.10 -1.16
N GLY A 131 46.16 19.23 -1.66
CA GLY A 131 45.89 19.94 -2.91
C GLY A 131 44.49 20.52 -2.98
N VAL A 132 44.28 21.32 -4.03
CA VAL A 132 42.96 21.81 -4.42
C VAL A 132 42.77 21.46 -5.90
N GLU A 133 41.67 20.79 -6.19
CA GLU A 133 41.26 20.40 -7.53
C GLU A 133 40.14 21.34 -8.00
N ALA A 134 40.24 21.84 -9.23
CA ALA A 134 39.28 22.76 -9.82
C ALA A 134 38.97 22.38 -11.28
N ASN A 135 37.70 22.27 -11.63
CA ASN A 135 37.26 22.04 -13.00
C ASN A 135 37.17 23.38 -13.76
N LEU A 136 38.07 23.62 -14.72
CA LEU A 136 38.22 24.91 -15.39
C LEU A 136 37.34 25.10 -16.65
N LEU A 137 36.78 24.01 -17.20
CA LEU A 137 35.95 24.03 -18.43
C LEU A 137 34.59 23.35 -18.18
N GLN A 138 34.39 22.13 -18.69
CA GLN A 138 33.19 21.33 -18.42
C GLN A 138 33.15 21.00 -16.92
N GLY A 139 32.08 21.37 -16.23
CA GLY A 139 31.98 21.22 -14.77
C GLY A 139 32.03 22.52 -13.96
N LEU A 140 32.40 23.67 -14.53
CA LEU A 140 32.46 24.94 -13.79
C LEU A 140 31.07 25.51 -13.47
N LEU A 141 30.14 25.48 -14.43
CA LEU A 141 28.75 25.95 -14.25
C LEU A 141 27.83 24.86 -13.71
N ILE A 142 27.91 23.66 -14.27
CA ILE A 142 27.15 22.48 -13.89
C ILE A 142 28.12 21.30 -13.87
N ASP A 143 28.25 20.66 -12.71
CA ASP A 143 28.92 19.38 -12.52
C ASP A 143 27.89 18.30 -12.19
N GLU A 144 28.33 17.05 -12.12
CA GLU A 144 27.45 15.91 -11.82
C GLU A 144 26.76 16.04 -10.46
N ARG A 145 27.44 16.61 -9.45
CA ARG A 145 26.89 16.75 -8.09
C ARG A 145 25.76 17.79 -8.06
N ARG A 146 25.96 18.95 -8.69
CA ARG A 146 24.96 20.02 -8.84
C ARG A 146 23.80 19.57 -9.72
N ALA A 147 24.09 18.87 -10.81
CA ALA A 147 23.07 18.26 -11.66
C ALA A 147 22.21 17.27 -10.86
N ALA A 148 22.81 16.41 -10.06
CA ALA A 148 22.08 15.47 -9.19
C ALA A 148 21.16 16.19 -8.19
N VAL A 149 21.61 17.28 -7.56
CA VAL A 149 20.75 18.07 -6.65
C VAL A 149 19.59 18.75 -7.39
N GLN A 150 19.82 19.27 -8.60
CA GLN A 150 18.77 19.85 -9.44
C GLN A 150 17.77 18.79 -9.89
N GLN A 151 18.25 17.64 -10.35
CA GLN A 151 17.44 16.50 -10.74
C GLN A 151 16.57 16.00 -9.57
N ALA A 152 17.16 15.85 -8.37
CA ALA A 152 16.40 15.42 -7.20
C ALA A 152 15.32 16.43 -6.78
N ARG A 153 15.53 17.74 -7.01
CA ARG A 153 14.49 18.76 -6.79
C ARG A 153 13.33 18.62 -7.77
N VAL A 154 13.61 18.38 -9.04
CA VAL A 154 12.58 18.10 -10.06
C VAL A 154 11.84 16.81 -9.72
N PHE A 155 12.58 15.77 -9.33
CA PHE A 155 12.01 14.49 -8.93
C PHE A 155 11.07 14.62 -7.72
N GLN A 156 11.41 15.47 -6.74
CA GLN A 156 10.52 15.76 -5.61
C GLN A 156 9.16 16.35 -6.06
N GLN A 157 9.16 17.23 -7.05
CA GLN A 157 7.91 17.79 -7.60
C GLN A 157 7.14 16.74 -8.40
N ALA A 158 7.86 15.94 -9.19
CA ALA A 158 7.27 14.84 -9.95
C ALA A 158 6.62 13.79 -9.03
N ALA A 159 7.29 13.40 -7.94
CA ALA A 159 6.79 12.44 -6.97
C ALA A 159 5.48 12.91 -6.29
N ALA A 160 5.38 14.19 -5.93
CA ALA A 160 4.15 14.75 -5.36
C ALA A 160 2.98 14.72 -6.36
N ASN A 161 3.24 14.97 -7.64
CA ASN A 161 2.22 14.85 -8.68
C ASN A 161 1.85 13.39 -8.95
N GLU A 162 2.83 12.49 -8.90
CA GLU A 162 2.61 11.06 -9.08
C GLU A 162 1.78 10.47 -7.95
N GLN A 163 2.05 10.85 -6.69
CA GLN A 163 1.20 10.51 -5.56
C GLN A 163 -0.25 10.91 -5.79
N LYS A 164 -0.50 12.18 -6.20
CA LYS A 164 -1.85 12.67 -6.49
C LYS A 164 -2.51 11.89 -7.61
N ARG A 165 -1.76 11.58 -8.68
CA ARG A 165 -2.24 10.79 -9.81
C ARG A 165 -2.69 9.39 -9.35
N MET A 166 -1.84 8.69 -8.59
CA MET A 166 -2.14 7.36 -8.05
C MET A 166 -3.37 7.37 -7.13
N LEU A 167 -3.46 8.35 -6.22
CA LEU A 167 -4.60 8.50 -5.33
C LEU A 167 -5.89 8.80 -6.11
N ASN A 168 -5.84 9.70 -7.10
CA ASN A 168 -7.01 10.02 -7.92
C ASN A 168 -7.50 8.81 -8.72
N GLU A 169 -6.59 8.04 -9.30
CA GLU A 169 -6.92 6.82 -10.04
C GLU A 169 -7.56 5.75 -9.13
N LEU A 170 -6.97 5.54 -7.95
CA LEU A 170 -7.51 4.65 -6.92
C LEU A 170 -8.91 5.07 -6.47
N LEU A 171 -9.06 6.33 -6.07
CA LEU A 171 -10.32 6.86 -5.58
C LEU A 171 -11.39 6.82 -6.67
N PHE A 172 -11.06 7.19 -7.91
CA PHE A 172 -12.00 7.12 -9.03
C PHE A 172 -12.51 5.69 -9.26
N ALA A 173 -11.61 4.71 -9.32
CA ALA A 173 -11.99 3.30 -9.50
C ALA A 173 -12.84 2.79 -8.34
N ALA A 174 -12.48 3.14 -7.10
CA ALA A 174 -13.24 2.77 -5.91
C ALA A 174 -14.62 3.43 -5.87
N SER A 175 -14.73 4.71 -6.21
CA SER A 175 -16.01 5.42 -6.28
C SER A 175 -16.95 4.79 -7.30
N LEU A 176 -16.44 4.40 -8.47
CA LEU A 176 -17.23 3.66 -9.46
C LEU A 176 -17.70 2.31 -8.91
N ALA A 177 -16.83 1.57 -8.22
CA ALA A 177 -17.20 0.30 -7.58
C ALA A 177 -18.33 0.50 -6.56
N TYR A 178 -18.23 1.54 -5.72
CA TYR A 178 -19.25 1.89 -4.75
C TYR A 178 -20.60 2.21 -5.39
N VAL A 179 -20.61 3.09 -6.40
CA VAL A 179 -21.85 3.49 -7.08
C VAL A 179 -22.48 2.30 -7.81
N ASN A 180 -21.70 1.44 -8.44
CA ASN A 180 -22.21 0.25 -9.13
C ASN A 180 -22.87 -0.73 -8.13
N TRP A 181 -22.24 -0.98 -6.99
CA TRP A 181 -22.83 -1.78 -5.92
C TRP A 181 -24.12 -1.15 -5.38
N GLN A 182 -24.10 0.16 -5.11
CA GLN A 182 -25.27 0.88 -4.62
C GLN A 182 -26.43 0.83 -5.64
N ALA A 183 -26.12 0.95 -6.93
CA ALA A 183 -27.09 0.82 -8.00
C ALA A 183 -27.70 -0.58 -8.02
N ALA A 184 -26.89 -1.64 -8.06
CA ALA A 184 -27.37 -3.03 -8.04
C ALA A 184 -28.22 -3.34 -6.80
N PHE A 185 -27.84 -2.79 -5.64
CA PHE A 185 -28.61 -2.92 -4.39
C PHE A 185 -29.98 -2.24 -4.47
N ASN A 186 -30.03 -1.01 -5.00
CA ASN A 186 -31.30 -0.30 -5.17
C ASN A 186 -32.17 -0.95 -6.26
N THR A 187 -31.58 -1.42 -7.36
CA THR A 187 -32.27 -2.15 -8.43
C THR A 187 -32.89 -3.44 -7.89
N GLN A 188 -32.21 -4.15 -6.98
CA GLN A 188 -32.77 -5.34 -6.33
C GLN A 188 -34.10 -5.02 -5.66
N ARG A 189 -34.14 -3.96 -4.84
CA ARG A 189 -35.35 -3.52 -4.12
C ARG A 189 -36.49 -3.16 -5.07
N ILE A 190 -36.18 -2.42 -6.14
CA ILE A 190 -37.17 -2.03 -7.15
C ILE A 190 -37.74 -3.26 -7.87
N ILE A 191 -36.90 -4.25 -8.20
CA ILE A 191 -37.37 -5.48 -8.85
C ILE A 191 -38.21 -6.32 -7.88
N GLU A 192 -37.86 -6.39 -6.60
CA GLU A 192 -38.64 -7.06 -5.58
C GLU A 192 -40.04 -6.45 -5.43
N GLU A 193 -40.12 -5.12 -5.34
CA GLU A 193 -41.41 -4.39 -5.34
C GLU A 193 -42.19 -4.66 -6.64
N SER A 194 -41.53 -4.61 -7.80
CA SER A 194 -42.15 -4.90 -9.08
C SER A 194 -42.65 -6.35 -9.20
N MET A 195 -41.97 -7.30 -8.56
CA MET A 195 -42.37 -8.70 -8.50
C MET A 195 -43.64 -8.89 -7.66
N VAL A 196 -43.79 -8.15 -6.56
CA VAL A 196 -45.02 -8.14 -5.75
C VAL A 196 -46.19 -7.62 -6.59
N LEU A 197 -46.02 -6.47 -7.24
CA LEU A 197 -47.06 -5.89 -8.11
C LEU A 197 -47.44 -6.81 -9.28
N ALA A 198 -46.47 -7.49 -9.88
CA ALA A 198 -46.73 -8.45 -10.96
C ALA A 198 -47.56 -9.65 -10.48
N ARG A 199 -47.31 -10.14 -9.26
CA ARG A 199 -48.09 -11.23 -8.66
C ARG A 199 -49.52 -10.80 -8.34
N GLU A 200 -49.70 -9.58 -7.82
CA GLU A 200 -51.02 -8.99 -7.57
C GLU A 200 -51.81 -8.80 -8.88
N TYR A 201 -51.13 -8.33 -9.93
CA TYR A 201 -51.75 -8.20 -11.25
C TYR A 201 -52.20 -9.56 -11.82
N LEU A 202 -51.39 -10.60 -11.66
CA LEU A 202 -51.74 -11.96 -12.05
C LEU A 202 -52.95 -12.49 -11.26
N SER A 203 -53.00 -12.28 -9.94
CA SER A 203 -54.15 -12.72 -9.13
C SER A 203 -55.43 -12.00 -9.53
N ALA A 204 -55.39 -10.67 -9.69
CA ALA A 204 -56.54 -9.88 -10.12
C ALA A 204 -57.04 -10.29 -11.51
N THR A 205 -56.12 -10.55 -12.46
CA THR A 205 -56.47 -10.98 -13.82
C THR A 205 -57.09 -12.38 -13.83
N ARG A 206 -56.61 -13.30 -12.98
CA ARG A 206 -57.21 -14.62 -12.80
C ARG A 206 -58.63 -14.52 -12.24
N GLU A 207 -58.86 -13.66 -11.25
CA GLU A 207 -60.21 -13.43 -10.70
C GLU A 207 -61.16 -12.87 -11.77
N SER A 208 -60.74 -11.86 -12.55
CA SER A 208 -61.55 -11.32 -13.65
C SER A 208 -61.87 -12.38 -14.72
N PHE A 209 -60.93 -13.29 -15.02
CA PHE A 209 -61.19 -14.41 -15.92
C PHE A 209 -62.26 -15.37 -15.35
N PHE A 210 -62.15 -15.75 -14.08
CA PHE A 210 -63.14 -16.63 -13.44
C PHE A 210 -64.54 -15.99 -13.37
N ASN A 211 -64.61 -14.67 -13.27
CA ASN A 211 -65.87 -13.91 -13.31
C ASN A 211 -66.40 -13.71 -14.74
N GLY A 212 -65.63 -14.06 -15.78
CA GLY A 212 -66.03 -13.94 -17.18
C GLY A 212 -65.74 -12.58 -17.83
N ASP A 213 -65.07 -11.65 -17.13
CA ASP A 213 -64.79 -10.30 -17.60
C ASP A 213 -63.58 -10.22 -18.55
N LYS A 214 -62.68 -11.20 -18.50
CA LYS A 214 -61.46 -11.27 -19.32
C LYS A 214 -61.28 -12.64 -19.99
N PRO A 215 -60.63 -12.71 -21.16
CA PRO A 215 -60.31 -13.99 -21.81
C PRO A 215 -59.13 -14.70 -21.12
N ALA A 216 -59.00 -16.01 -21.36
CA ALA A 216 -57.93 -16.82 -20.76
C ALA A 216 -56.51 -16.37 -21.16
N ILE A 217 -56.35 -15.79 -22.37
CA ILE A 217 -55.05 -15.33 -22.88
C ILE A 217 -54.43 -14.24 -21.99
N ASP A 218 -55.23 -13.34 -21.42
CA ASP A 218 -54.76 -12.29 -20.50
C ASP A 218 -54.09 -12.87 -19.25
N THR A 219 -54.55 -14.05 -18.79
CA THR A 219 -53.93 -14.74 -17.64
C THR A 219 -52.54 -15.28 -17.99
N LEU A 220 -52.33 -15.71 -19.23
CA LEU A 220 -51.02 -16.14 -19.73
C LEU A 220 -50.07 -14.96 -19.87
N GLU A 221 -50.53 -13.83 -20.40
CA GLU A 221 -49.75 -12.59 -20.49
C GLU A 221 -49.33 -12.08 -19.10
N ALA A 222 -50.27 -12.05 -18.14
CA ALA A 222 -49.97 -11.69 -16.76
C ALA A 222 -48.96 -12.64 -16.12
N PHE A 223 -49.03 -13.95 -16.42
CA PHE A 223 -48.05 -14.92 -15.94
C PHE A 223 -46.66 -14.70 -16.57
N MET A 224 -46.59 -14.38 -17.86
CA MET A 224 -45.33 -14.02 -18.53
C MET A 224 -44.66 -12.81 -17.89
N ILE A 225 -45.43 -11.81 -17.44
CA ILE A 225 -44.87 -10.66 -16.70
C ILE A 225 -44.21 -11.10 -15.38
N VAL A 226 -44.85 -12.00 -14.62
CA VAL A 226 -44.25 -12.57 -13.39
C VAL A 226 -42.95 -13.32 -13.70
N GLN A 227 -42.93 -14.10 -14.79
CA GLN A 227 -41.73 -14.81 -15.22
C GLN A 227 -40.59 -13.86 -15.63
N ASP A 228 -40.87 -12.78 -16.36
CA ASP A 228 -39.87 -11.74 -16.71
C ASP A 228 -39.29 -11.07 -15.45
N ARG A 229 -40.13 -10.76 -14.46
CA ARG A 229 -39.68 -10.18 -13.18
C ARG A 229 -38.81 -11.16 -12.39
N GLN A 230 -39.17 -12.44 -12.36
CA GLN A 230 -38.36 -13.49 -11.72
C GLN A 230 -36.97 -13.60 -12.37
N LEU A 231 -36.89 -13.57 -13.70
CA LEU A 231 -35.61 -13.60 -14.43
C LEU A 231 -34.75 -12.38 -14.12
N ARG A 232 -35.34 -11.18 -14.11
CA ARG A 232 -34.63 -9.94 -13.75
C ARG A 232 -34.13 -9.96 -12.32
N LEU A 233 -34.91 -10.50 -11.38
CA LEU A 233 -34.52 -10.62 -9.98
C LEU A 233 -33.29 -11.52 -9.84
N GLN A 234 -33.29 -12.67 -10.52
CA GLN A 234 -32.14 -13.58 -10.53
C GLN A 234 -30.91 -12.96 -11.18
N ALA A 235 -31.08 -12.27 -12.31
CA ALA A 235 -29.99 -11.58 -12.98
C ALA A 235 -29.37 -10.50 -12.10
N ASN A 236 -30.19 -9.67 -11.44
CA ASN A 236 -29.72 -8.63 -10.55
C ASN A 236 -29.09 -9.19 -9.27
N ALA A 237 -29.56 -10.32 -8.74
CA ALA A 237 -28.94 -10.98 -7.60
C ALA A 237 -27.48 -11.41 -7.91
N ILE A 238 -27.23 -11.90 -9.12
CA ILE A 238 -25.86 -12.23 -9.57
C ILE A 238 -25.02 -10.95 -9.68
N ASP A 239 -25.57 -9.88 -10.27
CA ASP A 239 -24.86 -8.61 -10.41
C ASP A 239 -24.55 -7.94 -9.07
N LEU A 240 -25.46 -8.03 -8.10
CA LEU A 240 -25.26 -7.55 -6.73
C LEU A 240 -24.11 -8.28 -6.05
N VAL A 241 -24.01 -9.60 -6.20
CA VAL A 241 -22.88 -10.37 -5.66
C VAL A 241 -21.57 -9.95 -6.32
N LYS A 242 -21.57 -9.80 -7.65
CA LYS A 242 -20.39 -9.39 -8.42
C LYS A 242 -19.89 -8.00 -8.01
N THR A 243 -20.78 -7.02 -7.98
CA THR A 243 -20.45 -5.63 -7.62
C THR A 243 -20.01 -5.51 -6.17
N ARG A 244 -20.62 -6.29 -5.28
CA ARG A 244 -20.19 -6.41 -3.88
C ARG A 244 -18.78 -6.96 -3.76
N GLN A 245 -18.46 -8.08 -4.40
CA GLN A 245 -17.11 -8.66 -4.38
C GLN A 245 -16.07 -7.68 -4.96
N HIS A 246 -16.44 -6.96 -6.03
CA HIS A 246 -15.57 -5.95 -6.61
C HIS A 246 -15.31 -4.78 -5.65
N LEU A 247 -16.33 -4.35 -4.88
CA LEU A 247 -16.20 -3.32 -3.85
C LEU A 247 -15.32 -3.80 -2.69
N GLU A 248 -15.50 -5.04 -2.26
CA GLU A 248 -14.74 -5.65 -1.15
C GLU A 248 -13.23 -5.67 -1.42
N ASN A 249 -12.79 -5.74 -2.67
CA ASN A 249 -11.36 -5.64 -3.04
C ASN A 249 -10.70 -4.32 -2.60
N PHE A 250 -11.48 -3.25 -2.42
CA PHE A 250 -10.98 -1.94 -1.98
C PHE A 250 -11.01 -1.78 -0.46
N LEU A 251 -11.74 -2.62 0.27
CA LEU A 251 -11.82 -2.56 1.73
C LEU A 251 -10.64 -3.30 2.35
N TRP A 252 -9.89 -2.59 3.20
CA TRP A 252 -8.74 -3.15 3.90
C TRP A 252 -8.84 -2.82 5.39
N TYR A 253 -8.39 -3.76 6.22
CA TYR A 253 -8.34 -3.63 7.68
C TYR A 253 -6.92 -3.95 8.15
N GLU A 254 -6.50 -3.41 9.30
CA GLU A 254 -5.19 -3.68 9.92
C GLU A 254 -5.01 -5.14 10.33
#